data_AF-A0A8J1LV36-F1
#
_entry.id   AF-A0A8J1LV36-F1
#
_cell.length_a   1.000
_cell.length_b   1.000
_cell.length_c   1.000
_cell.angle_alpha   90.00
_cell.angle_beta   90.00
_cell.angle_gamma   90.00
#
_symmetry.space_group_name_H-M   'P 1'
#
loop_
_entity.id
_entity.type
_entity.pdbx_description
1 polymer ?
#
loop_
_entity_poly.entity_id
_entity_poly.type
_entity_poly.pdbx_seq_one_letter_code
_entity_poly.pdbx_strand_id
1 'polypeptide(L)'
;MIIKDKHVSLFPTGVGMSPLDVHNYDFHSILGQGGFGKVMLATFANQHVAMKVIKKSPKCNYSSIRIEASVLMMPHESPFLCQGYAAFEAQV
;
A
#
# COMPACT_ATOMS: atom_id res chain seq x y z
N MET A 1 -4.57 -2.86 4.06
CA MET A 1 -3.54 -2.84 3.02
C MET A 1 -2.92 -1.45 3.02
N ILE A 2 -1.59 -1.35 2.89
CA ILE A 2 -0.89 -0.05 2.76
C ILE A 2 -0.07 -0.13 1.48
N ILE A 3 -0.29 0.79 0.55
CA ILE A 3 0.39 0.83 -0.73
C ILE A 3 1.48 1.88 -0.68
N LYS A 4 2.69 1.47 -1.03
CA LYS A 4 3.85 2.35 -1.16
C LYS A 4 4.24 2.43 -2.61
N ASP A 5 4.50 3.65 -3.06
CA ASP A 5 5.14 3.86 -4.34
C ASP A 5 6.63 3.51 -4.22
N LYS A 6 7.14 2.73 -5.18
CA LYS A 6 8.57 2.39 -5.26
C LYS A 6 9.39 3.44 -6.00
N HIS A 7 8.74 4.35 -6.71
CA HIS A 7 9.38 5.41 -7.47
C HIS A 7 8.37 6.55 -7.70
N VAL A 8 8.51 7.64 -6.94
CA VAL A 8 7.68 8.86 -7.09
C VAL A 8 7.61 9.21 -8.57
N SER A 9 6.50 8.86 -9.17
CA SER A 9 6.17 9.20 -10.54
C SER A 9 4.73 9.64 -10.50
N LEU A 10 4.47 10.82 -11.05
CA LEU A 10 3.15 11.43 -11.10
C LEU A 10 2.22 10.41 -11.78
N PHE A 11 1.40 9.70 -11.00
CA PHE A 11 0.44 8.75 -11.54
C PHE A 11 -0.53 9.52 -12.43
N PRO A 12 -0.79 9.06 -13.67
CA PRO A 12 -1.78 9.70 -14.50
C PRO A 12 -3.14 9.58 -13.82
N THR A 13 -3.70 10.72 -13.42
CA THR A 13 -5.04 10.88 -12.82
C THR A 13 -6.19 10.53 -13.78
N GLY A 14 -5.89 9.86 -14.91
CA GLY A 14 -6.83 9.60 -16.01
C GLY A 14 -7.47 8.22 -16.03
N VAL A 15 -7.08 7.30 -15.14
CA VAL A 15 -7.70 5.97 -15.08
C VAL A 15 -8.78 5.98 -14.01
N GLY A 16 -10.03 5.72 -14.37
CA GLY A 16 -11.20 5.67 -13.45
C GLY A 16 -11.16 4.53 -12.42
N MET A 17 -9.97 4.02 -12.10
CA MET A 17 -9.74 2.97 -11.13
C MET A 17 -9.51 3.58 -9.75
N SER A 18 -10.29 3.14 -8.76
CA SER A 18 -10.11 3.55 -7.38
C SER A 18 -8.88 2.85 -6.76
N PRO A 19 -7.95 3.58 -6.14
CA PRO A 19 -6.83 2.99 -5.40
C PRO A 19 -7.24 2.38 -4.05
N LEU A 20 -8.52 2.50 -3.69
CA LEU A 20 -9.10 1.90 -2.48
C LEU A 20 -9.82 0.58 -2.76
N ASP A 21 -9.83 0.13 -4.01
CA ASP A 21 -10.40 -1.15 -4.42
C ASP A 21 -9.28 -2.15 -4.73
N VAL A 22 -9.24 -3.25 -3.99
CA VAL A 22 -8.23 -4.30 -4.15
C VAL A 22 -8.27 -4.97 -5.53
N HIS A 23 -9.43 -5.00 -6.19
CA HIS A 23 -9.60 -5.65 -7.49
C HIS A 23 -8.92 -4.88 -8.63
N ASN A 24 -8.56 -3.63 -8.39
CA ASN A 24 -7.80 -2.80 -9.33
C ASN A 24 -6.28 -3.08 -9.29
N TYR A 25 -5.84 -4.08 -8.52
CA TYR A 25 -4.44 -4.45 -8.35
C TYR A 25 -4.15 -5.87 -8.87
N ASP A 26 -3.20 -5.99 -9.76
CA ASP A 26 -2.66 -7.28 -10.21
C ASP A 26 -1.50 -7.70 -9.31
N PHE A 27 -1.65 -8.79 -8.54
CA PHE A 27 -0.61 -9.28 -7.63
C PHE A 27 0.39 -10.21 -8.32
N HIS A 28 1.68 -9.96 -8.14
CA HIS A 28 2.75 -10.70 -8.83
C HIS A 28 3.54 -11.62 -7.90
N SER A 29 4.17 -11.05 -6.88
CA SER A 29 5.15 -11.78 -6.06
C SER A 29 5.30 -11.20 -4.66
N ILE A 30 6.06 -11.89 -3.82
CA ILE A 30 6.40 -11.46 -2.46
C ILE A 30 7.68 -10.64 -2.53
N LEU A 31 7.66 -9.42 -1.99
CA LEU A 31 8.85 -8.59 -1.84
C LEU A 31 9.50 -8.76 -0.46
N GLY A 32 8.69 -9.07 0.56
CA GLY A 32 9.17 -9.32 1.92
C GLY A 32 8.07 -9.83 2.84
N GLN A 33 8.46 -10.49 3.92
CA GLN A 33 7.53 -11.05 4.90
C GLN A 33 8.12 -10.95 6.30
N GLY A 34 7.30 -10.54 7.27
CA GLY A 34 7.67 -10.45 8.68
C GLY A 34 6.47 -10.61 9.60
N GLY A 35 6.68 -10.41 10.91
CA GLY A 35 5.63 -10.62 11.92
C GLY A 35 4.37 -9.75 11.74
N PHE A 36 4.51 -8.60 11.07
CA PHE A 36 3.42 -7.64 10.85
C PHE A 36 2.64 -7.87 9.55
N GLY A 37 3.02 -8.88 8.75
CA GLY A 37 2.39 -9.19 7.48
C GLY A 37 3.38 -9.31 6.34
N LYS A 38 2.85 -9.15 5.12
CA LYS A 38 3.53 -9.47 3.87
C LYS A 38 3.54 -8.26 2.96
N VAL A 39 4.65 -7.98 2.32
CA VAL A 39 4.75 -6.98 1.26
C VAL A 39 4.72 -7.69 -0.09
N MET A 40 3.72 -7.36 -0.89
CA MET A 40 3.50 -7.90 -2.23
C MET A 40 3.95 -6.89 -3.29
N LEU A 41 4.53 -7.36 -4.39
CA LEU A 41 4.62 -6.61 -5.63
C LEU A 41 3.26 -6.69 -6.33
N ALA A 42 2.72 -5.55 -6.72
CA ALA A 42 1.49 -5.48 -7.50
C ALA A 42 1.61 -4.43 -8.62
N THR A 43 0.75 -4.51 -9.62
CA THR A 43 0.55 -3.46 -10.62
C THR A 43 -0.78 -2.77 -10.39
N PHE A 44 -0.78 -1.43 -10.43
CA PHE A 44 -1.97 -0.59 -10.41
C PHE A 44 -1.81 0.52 -11.44
N ALA A 45 -2.80 0.72 -12.31
CA ALA A 45 -2.75 1.71 -13.38
C ALA A 45 -1.41 1.69 -14.17
N ASN A 46 -0.96 0.49 -14.55
CA ASN A 46 0.29 0.22 -15.26
C ASN A 46 1.59 0.57 -14.50
N GLN A 47 1.51 0.79 -13.20
CA GLN A 47 2.68 1.09 -12.35
C GLN A 47 2.88 0.05 -11.27
N HIS A 48 4.14 -0.27 -10.98
CA HIS A 48 4.50 -1.22 -9.93
C HIS A 48 4.43 -0.55 -8.55
N VAL A 49 3.72 -1.19 -7.64
CA VAL A 49 3.58 -0.74 -6.25
C VAL A 49 3.99 -1.84 -5.28
N ALA A 50 4.40 -1.43 -4.07
CA ALA A 50 4.59 -2.35 -2.95
C ALA A 50 3.36 -2.29 -2.03
N MET A 51 2.61 -3.38 -1.94
CA MET A 51 1.43 -3.46 -1.07
C MET A 51 1.73 -4.27 0.19
N LYS A 52 1.70 -3.63 1.35
CA LYS A 52 1.71 -4.32 2.65
C LYS A 52 0.31 -4.86 2.96
N VAL A 53 0.19 -6.18 2.93
CA VAL A 53 -1.01 -6.95 3.26
C VAL A 53 -0.89 -7.43 4.71
N ILE A 54 -1.91 -7.11 5.50
CA ILE A 54 -1.98 -7.46 6.92
C ILE A 54 -3.23 -8.32 7.11
N LYS A 55 -3.06 -9.52 7.65
CA LYS A 55 -4.17 -10.43 7.92
C LYS A 55 -4.97 -9.91 9.10
N LYS A 56 -6.28 -9.74 8.92
CA LYS A 56 -7.19 -9.41 10.02
C LYS A 56 -7.15 -10.52 11.06
N SER A 57 -6.96 -10.14 12.31
CA SER A 57 -6.94 -11.05 13.44
C SER A 57 -7.43 -10.29 14.68
N PRO A 58 -8.20 -10.93 15.59
CA PRO A 58 -8.58 -10.31 16.85
C PRO A 58 -7.37 -9.96 17.74
N LYS A 59 -6.23 -10.63 17.53
CA LYS A 59 -4.98 -10.38 18.27
C LYS A 59 -4.14 -9.26 17.67
N CYS A 60 -4.55 -8.70 16.52
CA CYS A 60 -3.77 -7.68 15.83
C CYS A 60 -3.98 -6.31 16.48
N ASN A 61 -2.90 -5.59 16.77
CA ASN A 61 -3.00 -4.21 17.22
C ASN A 61 -3.17 -3.28 16.01
N TYR A 62 -4.42 -2.89 15.74
CA TYR A 62 -4.75 -2.00 14.64
C TYR A 62 -4.29 -0.55 14.85
N SER A 63 -3.97 -0.12 16.07
CA SER A 63 -3.52 1.27 16.31
C SER A 63 -2.17 1.53 15.66
N SER A 64 -1.21 0.61 15.82
CA SER A 64 0.12 0.70 15.19
C SER A 64 0.02 0.70 13.66
N ILE A 65 -0.90 -0.07 13.10
CA ILE A 65 -1.15 -0.12 11.64
C ILE A 65 -1.71 1.21 11.13
N ARG A 66 -2.67 1.79 11.86
CA ARG A 66 -3.25 3.10 11.52
C ARG A 66 -2.20 4.21 11.61
N ILE A 67 -1.35 4.19 12.64
CA ILE A 67 -0.24 5.15 12.79
C ILE A 67 0.76 5.00 11.64
N GLU A 68 1.18 3.77 11.30
CA GLU A 68 2.07 3.52 10.16
C GLU A 68 1.50 4.09 8.87
N ALA A 69 0.22 3.82 8.59
CA ALA A 69 -0.47 4.36 7.42
C ALA A 69 -0.50 5.90 7.44
N SER A 70 -0.91 6.51 8.54
CA SER A 70 -0.97 7.98 8.67
C SER A 70 0.39 8.63 8.42
N VAL A 71 1.46 8.12 9.03
CA VAL A 71 2.82 8.67 8.86
C VAL A 71 3.28 8.56 7.41
N LEU A 72 3.01 7.44 6.74
CA LEU A 72 3.38 7.27 5.33
C LEU A 72 2.55 8.14 4.39
N MET A 73 1.30 8.44 4.73
CA MET A 73 0.41 9.28 3.90
C MET A 73 0.65 10.78 4.09
N MET A 74 1.38 11.19 5.13
CA MET A 74 1.76 12.60 5.31
C MET A 74 2.71 13.02 4.18
N PRO A 75 2.49 14.19 3.55
CA PRO A 75 3.42 14.70 2.53
C PRO A 75 4.79 14.96 3.15
N HIS A 76 5.84 14.51 2.48
CA HIS A 76 7.21 14.89 2.77
C HIS A 76 7.99 15.01 1.44
N GLU A 77 9.02 15.85 1.42
CA GLU A 77 9.81 16.10 0.21
C GLU A 77 11.09 15.26 0.15
N SER A 78 11.26 14.30 1.07
CA SER A 78 12.50 13.53 1.14
C SER A 78 12.54 12.47 0.04
N PRO A 79 13.52 12.52 -0.88
CA PRO A 79 13.66 11.50 -1.93
C PRO A 79 14.10 10.13 -1.37
N PHE A 80 14.50 10.07 -0.10
CA PHE A 80 14.95 8.84 0.58
C PHE A 80 13.84 8.16 1.37
N LEU A 81 12.67 8.80 1.50
CA LEU A 81 11.52 8.26 2.20
C LEU A 81 10.46 7.83 1.18
N CYS A 82 9.89 6.64 1.36
CA CYS A 82 8.75 6.22 0.56
C CYS A 82 7.49 7.02 0.95
N GLN A 83 6.70 7.40 -0.05
CA GLN A 83 5.38 8.00 0.15
C GLN A 83 4.30 6.90 0.15
N GLY A 84 3.37 6.98 1.09
CA GLY A 84 2.14 6.21 1.08
C GLY A 84 1.22 6.71 -0.02
N TYR A 85 0.69 5.79 -0.81
CA TYR A 85 -0.23 6.08 -1.91
C TYR A 85 -1.69 5.92 -1.52
N ALA A 86 -2.00 4.81 -0.85
CA ALA A 86 -3.34 4.52 -0.35
C ALA A 86 -3.28 3.54 0.82
N ALA A 87 -4.26 3.65 1.72
CA ALA A 87 -4.46 2.70 2.79
C ALA A 87 -5.95 2.40 2.92
N PHE A 88 -6.32 1.12 2.84
CA PHE A 88 -7.71 0.68 2.91
C PHE A 88 -7.83 -0.70 3.55
N GLU A 89 -9.04 -1.02 3.94
CA GLU A 89 -9.42 -2.32 4.46
C GLU A 89 -10.29 -3.03 3.41
N ALA A 90 -9.82 -4.16 2.90
CA ALA A 90 -10.64 -4.99 2.03
C ALA A 90 -11.73 -5.69 2.86
N GLN A 91 -12.97 -5.68 2.39
CA GLN A 91 -14.01 -6.58 2.91
C GLN A 91 -13.72 -8.00 2.40
N VAL A 92 -14.04 -8.99 3.24
CA VAL A 92 -13.87 -10.42 2.91
C VAL A 92 -15.07 -10.86 2.09
#